data_AF-T1PND8-F1
#
_entry.id   AF-T1PND8-F1
#
_cell.length_a   1.000
_cell.length_b   1.000
_cell.length_c   1.000
_cell.angle_alpha   90.00
_cell.angle_beta   90.00
_cell.angle_gamma   90.00
#
_symmetry.space_group_name_H-M   'P 1'
#
loop_
_entity.id
_entity.type
_entity.pdbx_description
1 polymer ?
#
loop_
_entity_poly.entity_id
_entity_poly.type
_entity_poly.pdbx_seq_one_letter_code
_entity_poly.pdbx_strand_id
1 'polypeptide(L)'
;MYCSKSFVAPFTNQVKLSAQCLGGFTYLVEGQKYNFSDFSCSAWPVYTARRTGRSCNGGTDLLEVGFDVSEGFLKTMDICHDEINEVTRYVHHVLTPSSNGYQRSVNRPSFKPGDFYAGKNVDQLYTQVQQNQTISNILGMDASPYFEGSNIYLARGHMAAKVDFIFGSPQRATFYFVNAAPQWQAFNAGNWERVEDGVRKYVVDQQLTVDCYTGIWGVATLPDVNGEQRELYLAFDENNNGLIPVPKIYFRIVIDRATRKGIVLIGVNNPHATLEQIMQ
;
A
#
# COMPACT_ATOMS: atom_id res chain seq x y z
N MET A 1 0.09 2.67 25.39
CA MET A 1 -0.70 3.47 24.43
C MET A 1 0.04 4.77 24.15
N TYR A 2 -0.08 5.33 22.94
CA TYR A 2 0.72 6.49 22.51
C TYR A 2 -0.07 7.45 21.62
N CYS A 3 0.20 8.75 21.76
CA CYS A 3 -0.27 9.84 20.91
C CYS A 3 0.89 10.80 20.62
N SER A 4 1.05 11.25 19.37
CA SER A 4 2.17 12.14 19.00
C SER A 4 2.12 13.54 19.61
N LYS A 5 0.94 14.01 20.04
CA LYS A 5 0.77 15.35 20.63
C LYS A 5 0.25 15.29 22.05
N SER A 6 -0.91 14.67 22.24
CA SER A 6 -1.58 14.51 23.55
C SER A 6 -2.76 13.58 23.41
N PHE A 7 -3.12 12.85 24.46
CA PHE A 7 -4.47 12.30 24.62
C PHE A 7 -5.49 13.42 24.87
N VAL A 8 -6.77 13.13 24.67
CA VAL A 8 -7.88 13.93 25.18
C VAL A 8 -8.14 13.59 26.66
N ALA A 9 -9.08 14.29 27.31
CA ALA A 9 -9.50 13.94 28.66
C ALA A 9 -9.91 12.45 28.74
N PRO A 10 -9.52 11.71 29.80
CA PRO A 10 -8.97 12.20 31.08
C PRO A 10 -7.44 12.38 31.11
N PHE A 11 -6.72 12.08 30.04
CA PHE A 11 -5.25 12.04 30.01
C PHE A 11 -4.62 13.22 29.27
N THR A 12 -5.24 14.40 29.32
CA THR A 12 -4.76 15.62 28.67
C THR A 12 -3.29 15.91 29.02
N ASN A 13 -2.53 16.39 28.03
CA ASN A 13 -1.07 16.65 28.07
C ASN A 13 -0.18 15.41 28.20
N GLN A 14 -0.74 14.21 28.29
CA GLN A 14 0.04 12.98 28.24
C GLN A 14 0.19 12.51 26.79
N VAL A 15 1.37 12.02 26.43
CA VAL A 15 1.66 11.43 25.10
C VAL A 15 1.80 9.92 25.14
N LYS A 16 1.99 9.37 26.34
CA LYS A 16 2.19 7.95 26.59
C LYS A 16 1.46 7.54 27.85
N LEU A 17 0.82 6.38 27.79
CA LEU A 17 0.15 5.75 28.92
C LEU A 17 0.53 4.28 28.98
N SER A 18 0.88 3.79 30.18
CA SER A 18 0.96 2.35 30.43
C SER A 18 -0.42 1.86 30.88
N ALA A 19 -1.00 0.94 30.13
CA ALA A 19 -2.33 0.43 30.39
C ALA A 19 -2.32 -1.11 30.36
N GLN A 20 -2.83 -1.74 31.40
CA GLN A 20 -2.98 -3.19 31.45
C GLN A 20 -4.41 -3.56 31.04
N CYS A 21 -4.56 -4.43 30.03
CA CYS A 21 -5.86 -4.97 29.67
C CYS A 21 -6.35 -5.92 30.77
N LEU A 22 -7.51 -5.63 31.37
CA LEU A 22 -8.16 -6.50 32.35
C LEU A 22 -9.18 -7.45 31.71
N GLY A 23 -9.51 -7.25 30.44
CA GLY A 23 -10.51 -8.00 29.69
C GLY A 23 -11.57 -7.11 29.06
N GLY A 24 -12.11 -7.54 27.91
CA GLY A 24 -13.07 -6.76 27.14
C GLY A 24 -12.52 -5.37 26.78
N PHE A 25 -13.25 -4.33 27.18
CA PHE A 25 -12.85 -2.94 26.96
C PHE A 25 -12.29 -2.26 28.22
N THR A 26 -12.00 -3.01 29.28
CA THR A 26 -11.54 -2.43 30.55
C THR A 26 -10.03 -2.50 30.68
N TYR A 27 -9.42 -1.35 30.95
CA TYR A 27 -7.98 -1.19 31.12
C TYR A 27 -7.66 -0.56 32.47
N LEU A 28 -6.57 -1.00 33.09
CA LEU A 28 -6.04 -0.44 34.34
C LEU A 28 -4.91 0.53 34.03
N VAL A 29 -5.00 1.75 34.55
CA VAL A 29 -3.94 2.77 34.51
C VAL A 29 -3.80 3.32 35.92
N GLU A 30 -2.60 3.20 36.50
CA GLU A 30 -2.29 3.72 37.85
C GLU A 30 -3.32 3.31 38.94
N GLY A 31 -3.83 2.09 38.85
CA GLY A 31 -4.82 1.55 39.80
C GLY A 31 -6.27 1.93 39.52
N GLN A 32 -6.54 2.78 38.52
CA GLN A 32 -7.88 3.18 38.11
C GLN A 32 -8.32 2.47 36.83
N LYS A 33 -9.61 2.15 36.74
CA LYS A 33 -10.21 1.47 35.59
C LYS A 33 -10.75 2.47 34.59
N TYR A 34 -10.39 2.28 33.32
CA TYR A 34 -10.82 3.09 32.19
C TYR A 34 -11.39 2.19 31.09
N ASN A 35 -12.28 2.74 30.28
CA ASN A 35 -12.73 2.09 29.06
C ASN A 35 -11.69 2.32 27.94
N PHE A 36 -11.59 1.39 26.99
CA PHE A 36 -10.74 1.56 25.81
C PHE A 36 -11.03 2.87 25.05
N SER A 37 -12.30 3.33 25.03
CA SER A 37 -12.69 4.59 24.41
C SER A 37 -12.04 5.82 25.03
N ASP A 38 -11.59 5.75 26.29
CA ASP A 38 -10.99 6.87 27.02
C ASP A 38 -9.58 7.20 26.51
N PHE A 39 -8.98 6.31 25.71
CA PHE A 39 -7.63 6.47 25.15
C PHE A 39 -7.68 7.03 23.73
N SER A 40 -8.19 8.25 23.59
CA SER A 40 -8.28 8.93 22.30
C SER A 40 -7.21 10.01 22.17
N CYS A 41 -6.56 10.10 21.01
CA CYS A 41 -5.60 11.16 20.73
C CYS A 41 -6.31 12.46 20.33
N SER A 42 -5.76 13.60 20.73
CA SER A 42 -6.23 14.93 20.32
C SER A 42 -6.00 15.21 18.82
N ALA A 43 -5.12 14.45 18.17
CA ALA A 43 -4.89 14.44 16.74
C ALA A 43 -4.43 13.04 16.31
N TRP A 44 -4.53 12.73 15.01
CA TRP A 44 -3.99 11.48 14.48
C TRP A 44 -2.50 11.35 14.79
N PRO A 45 -2.03 10.19 15.30
CA PRO A 45 -0.61 9.91 15.45
C PRO A 45 0.15 10.12 14.14
N VAL A 46 1.31 10.75 14.25
CA VAL A 46 2.22 11.04 13.15
C VAL A 46 2.96 9.75 12.79
N TYR A 47 2.82 9.35 11.53
CA TYR A 47 3.56 8.22 10.94
C TYR A 47 4.66 8.74 10.02
N THR A 48 5.69 7.91 9.83
CA THR A 48 6.80 8.18 8.92
C THR A 48 7.21 6.94 8.14
N ALA A 49 7.89 7.15 7.01
CA ALA A 49 8.58 6.12 6.24
C ALA A 49 10.09 6.45 6.30
N ARG A 50 10.94 5.46 6.55
CA ARG A 50 12.40 5.67 6.63
C ARG A 50 13.18 4.54 5.97
N ARG A 51 14.34 4.89 5.40
CA ARG A 51 15.35 3.95 4.89
C ARG A 51 15.97 3.18 6.05
N THR A 52 16.22 1.89 5.85
CA THR A 52 16.88 1.06 6.88
C THR A 52 18.33 0.74 6.54
N GLY A 53 18.78 1.03 5.31
CA GLY A 53 20.11 0.66 4.82
C GLY A 53 20.24 -0.83 4.51
N ARG A 54 19.15 -1.61 4.63
CA ARG A 54 19.14 -3.04 4.35
C ARG A 54 18.77 -3.25 2.89
N SER A 55 19.42 -4.22 2.25
CA SER A 55 19.07 -4.65 0.90
C SER A 55 17.80 -5.47 0.87
N CYS A 56 17.14 -5.46 -0.28
CA CYS A 56 16.01 -6.32 -0.61
C CYS A 56 16.08 -6.72 -2.08
N ASN A 57 15.39 -7.80 -2.47
CA ASN A 57 15.53 -8.33 -3.82
C ASN A 57 14.86 -7.40 -4.86
N GLY A 58 15.69 -6.80 -5.72
CA GLY A 58 15.26 -5.89 -6.78
C GLY A 58 15.03 -4.43 -6.35
N GLY A 59 15.28 -4.10 -5.07
CA GLY A 59 15.19 -2.73 -4.54
C GLY A 59 16.54 -2.16 -4.13
N THR A 60 16.59 -0.84 -4.00
CA THR A 60 17.76 -0.11 -3.48
C THR A 60 17.79 -0.10 -1.95
N ASP A 61 16.62 -0.12 -1.30
CA ASP A 61 16.51 -0.17 0.16
C ASP A 61 15.22 -0.89 0.60
N LEU A 62 15.30 -1.56 1.75
CA LEU A 62 14.14 -2.05 2.48
C LEU A 62 13.66 -0.95 3.45
N LEU A 63 12.72 -0.13 2.99
CA LEU A 63 12.12 0.91 3.81
C LEU A 63 11.22 0.28 4.90
N GLU A 64 10.99 1.04 5.97
CA GLU A 64 9.97 0.71 6.96
C GLU A 64 9.02 1.88 7.19
N VAL A 65 7.73 1.57 7.33
CA VAL A 65 6.68 2.53 7.68
C VAL A 65 6.17 2.22 9.08
N GLY A 66 5.92 3.26 9.87
CA GLY A 66 5.51 3.10 11.25
C GLY A 66 5.44 4.40 12.03
N PHE A 67 5.54 4.27 13.34
CA PHE A 67 5.44 5.38 14.30
C PHE A 67 6.72 5.45 15.13
N ASP A 68 7.32 6.64 15.18
CA ASP A 68 8.44 6.91 16.07
C ASP A 68 7.88 7.24 17.47
N VAL A 69 8.19 6.39 18.45
CA VAL A 69 7.77 6.54 19.84
C VAL A 69 9.00 6.48 20.74
N SER A 70 8.86 6.90 22.00
CA SER A 70 10.00 6.93 22.94
C SER A 70 10.66 5.56 23.18
N GLU A 71 9.94 4.47 22.94
CA GLU A 71 10.41 3.08 23.09
C GLU A 71 11.04 2.52 21.81
N GLY A 72 11.13 3.32 20.75
CA GLY A 72 11.66 2.92 19.45
C GLY A 72 10.63 3.02 18.33
N PHE A 73 10.85 2.27 17.26
CA PHE A 73 10.02 2.37 16.06
C PHE A 73 8.97 1.28 16.00
N LEU A 74 7.70 1.67 16.05
CA LEU A 74 6.56 0.76 15.88
C LEU A 74 6.28 0.57 14.39
N LYS A 75 7.05 -0.33 13.77
CA LYS A 75 6.89 -0.69 12.36
C LYS A 75 5.53 -1.36 12.10
N THR A 76 4.87 -0.96 11.02
CA THR A 76 3.64 -1.58 10.52
C THR A 76 3.85 -2.41 9.26
N MET A 77 4.80 -2.02 8.39
CA MET A 77 5.13 -2.74 7.16
C MET A 77 6.58 -2.47 6.72
N ASP A 78 7.16 -3.41 5.98
CA ASP A 78 8.40 -3.22 5.24
C ASP A 78 8.09 -3.03 3.74
N ILE A 79 8.85 -2.18 3.05
CA ILE A 79 8.66 -1.85 1.64
C ILE A 79 10.01 -2.02 0.93
N CYS A 80 10.12 -2.97 0.01
CA CYS A 80 11.28 -3.07 -0.86
C CYS A 80 11.13 -2.09 -2.01
N HIS A 81 11.82 -0.96 -1.95
CA HIS A 81 11.72 0.12 -2.91
C HIS A 81 13.03 0.29 -3.69
N ASP A 82 12.90 0.48 -5.00
CA ASP A 82 13.96 0.82 -5.92
C ASP A 82 13.82 2.31 -6.25
N GLU A 83 14.60 3.14 -5.56
CA GLU A 83 14.56 4.60 -5.72
C GLU A 83 15.12 5.06 -7.08
N ILE A 84 15.95 4.24 -7.73
CA ILE A 84 16.53 4.57 -9.05
C ILE A 84 15.42 4.53 -10.11
N ASN A 85 14.61 3.47 -10.09
CA ASN A 85 13.52 3.28 -11.05
C ASN A 85 12.15 3.76 -10.51
N GLU A 86 12.13 4.34 -9.31
CA GLU A 86 10.95 4.81 -8.57
C GLU A 86 9.84 3.75 -8.47
N VAL A 87 10.24 2.50 -8.18
CA VAL A 87 9.35 1.33 -8.21
C VAL A 87 9.43 0.53 -6.91
N THR A 88 8.28 0.23 -6.34
CA THR A 88 8.19 -0.70 -5.20
C THR A 88 8.06 -2.13 -5.69
N ARG A 89 9.03 -2.98 -5.36
CA ARG A 89 9.03 -4.40 -5.79
C ARG A 89 8.06 -5.24 -4.99
N TYR A 90 8.04 -5.05 -3.67
CA TYR A 90 7.06 -5.68 -2.80
C TYR A 90 6.90 -4.91 -1.49
N VAL A 91 5.76 -5.13 -0.83
CA VAL A 91 5.46 -4.68 0.53
C VAL A 91 5.10 -5.89 1.37
N HIS A 92 5.67 -5.97 2.55
CA HIS A 92 5.45 -7.01 3.54
C HIS A 92 4.70 -6.46 4.75
N HIS A 93 3.66 -7.17 5.18
CA HIS A 93 2.97 -6.95 6.45
C HIS A 93 2.44 -8.27 6.99
N VAL A 94 1.91 -8.25 8.22
CA VAL A 94 1.36 -9.43 8.89
C VAL A 94 -0.15 -9.36 8.91
N LEU A 95 -0.80 -10.44 8.49
CA LEU A 95 -2.22 -10.64 8.69
C LEU A 95 -2.45 -11.65 9.82
N THR A 96 -3.46 -11.38 10.63
CA THR A 96 -3.94 -12.24 11.72
C THR A 96 -5.45 -12.42 11.56
N PRO A 97 -6.11 -13.33 12.30
CA PRO A 97 -7.58 -13.41 12.27
C PRO A 97 -8.24 -12.08 12.67
N SER A 98 -7.59 -11.30 13.54
CA SER A 98 -8.07 -9.99 13.93
C SER A 98 -8.02 -8.94 12.81
N SER A 99 -7.23 -9.15 11.75
CA SER A 99 -7.15 -8.22 10.61
C SER A 99 -8.49 -8.02 9.90
N ASN A 100 -9.39 -9.03 9.91
CA ASN A 100 -10.73 -8.88 9.34
C ASN A 100 -11.68 -8.04 10.21
N GLY A 101 -11.33 -7.82 11.47
CA GLY A 101 -12.03 -6.92 12.41
C GLY A 101 -11.60 -5.46 12.27
N TYR A 102 -11.00 -5.07 11.15
CA TYR A 102 -10.46 -3.73 10.93
C TYR A 102 -11.49 -2.61 11.15
N GLN A 103 -11.01 -1.47 11.63
CA GLN A 103 -11.82 -0.28 11.87
C GLN A 103 -12.38 0.26 10.54
N ARG A 104 -13.70 0.45 10.50
CA ARG A 104 -14.42 0.97 9.33
C ARG A 104 -14.49 2.49 9.34
N SER A 105 -14.75 3.07 8.17
CA SER A 105 -14.99 4.52 7.99
C SER A 105 -13.86 5.44 8.47
N VAL A 106 -12.62 4.93 8.57
CA VAL A 106 -11.46 5.76 8.90
C VAL A 106 -11.17 6.72 7.73
N ASN A 107 -11.03 8.02 8.04
CA ASN A 107 -10.74 9.03 7.02
C ASN A 107 -9.43 8.71 6.26
N ARG A 108 -9.44 8.89 4.94
CA ARG A 108 -8.30 8.65 4.04
C ARG A 108 -7.48 9.94 3.89
N PRO A 109 -6.19 9.99 4.27
CA PRO A 109 -5.34 11.13 3.97
C PRO A 109 -4.93 11.13 2.49
N SER A 110 -4.33 12.24 2.03
CA SER A 110 -3.63 12.27 0.74
C SER A 110 -2.38 11.39 0.79
N PHE A 111 -1.97 10.88 -0.37
CA PHE A 111 -0.72 10.14 -0.48
C PHE A 111 0.48 11.07 -0.29
N LYS A 112 1.53 10.55 0.33
CA LYS A 112 2.79 11.26 0.52
C LYS A 112 3.88 10.64 -0.36
N PRO A 113 4.57 11.43 -1.20
CA PRO A 113 5.73 10.93 -1.92
C PRO A 113 6.93 10.72 -0.99
N GLY A 114 7.04 11.51 0.07
CA GLY A 114 8.27 11.56 0.86
C GLY A 114 9.41 12.14 0.03
N ASP A 115 10.65 11.77 0.37
CA ASP A 115 11.85 12.12 -0.39
C ASP A 115 12.27 11.02 -1.39
N PHE A 116 11.41 10.03 -1.63
CA PHE A 116 11.70 8.83 -2.44
C PHE A 116 11.53 9.02 -3.97
N TYR A 117 11.00 10.17 -4.41
CA TYR A 117 10.65 10.44 -5.81
C TYR A 117 11.33 11.70 -6.36
N ALA A 118 12.54 12.01 -5.88
CA ALA A 118 13.34 13.17 -6.31
C ALA A 118 12.56 14.51 -6.35
N GLY A 119 11.65 14.74 -5.39
CA GLY A 119 10.84 15.96 -5.30
C GLY A 119 9.69 16.08 -6.30
N LYS A 120 9.39 15.04 -7.10
CA LYS A 120 8.29 15.04 -8.07
C LYS A 120 6.92 15.19 -7.40
N ASN A 121 6.00 15.85 -8.10
CA ASN A 121 4.58 15.83 -7.74
C ASN A 121 3.94 14.53 -8.23
N VAL A 122 4.13 13.44 -7.48
CA VAL A 122 3.66 12.11 -7.89
C VAL A 122 2.13 12.07 -8.03
N ASP A 123 1.37 12.80 -7.21
CA ASP A 123 -0.09 12.86 -7.35
C ASP A 123 -0.54 13.38 -8.73
N GLN A 124 0.19 14.33 -9.32
CA GLN A 124 -0.11 14.85 -10.65
C GLN A 124 0.05 13.79 -11.74
N LEU A 125 1.05 12.91 -11.61
CA LEU A 125 1.31 11.80 -12.55
C LEU A 125 0.14 10.81 -12.61
N TYR A 126 -0.63 10.69 -11.52
CA TYR A 126 -1.82 9.84 -11.45
C TYR A 126 -3.11 10.53 -11.93
N THR A 127 -3.05 11.76 -12.45
CA THR A 127 -4.23 12.38 -13.06
C THR A 127 -4.47 11.80 -14.47
N GLN A 128 -5.72 11.60 -14.85
CA GLN A 128 -6.05 11.05 -16.18
C GLN A 128 -5.50 11.92 -17.33
N VAL A 129 -5.48 13.24 -17.14
CA VAL A 129 -4.88 14.18 -18.09
C VAL A 129 -3.39 13.87 -18.29
N GLN A 130 -2.63 13.77 -17.20
CA GLN A 130 -1.20 13.48 -17.28
C GLN A 130 -0.94 12.07 -17.81
N GLN A 131 -1.74 11.08 -17.42
CA GLN A 131 -1.64 9.71 -17.93
C GLN A 131 -1.84 9.65 -19.44
N ASN A 132 -2.90 10.29 -19.94
CA ASN A 132 -3.19 10.31 -21.37
C ASN A 132 -2.06 11.00 -22.15
N GLN A 133 -1.58 12.15 -21.68
CA GLN A 133 -0.43 12.83 -22.29
C GLN A 133 0.82 11.95 -22.32
N THR A 134 1.17 11.35 -21.19
CA THR A 134 2.39 10.54 -21.05
C THR A 134 2.31 9.28 -21.91
N ILE A 135 1.18 8.57 -21.88
CA ILE A 135 1.01 7.34 -22.67
C ILE A 135 0.88 7.65 -24.15
N SER A 136 0.21 8.74 -24.54
CA SER A 136 0.17 9.17 -25.95
C SER A 136 1.56 9.42 -26.52
N ASN A 137 2.44 10.04 -25.73
CA ASN A 137 3.83 10.25 -26.11
C ASN A 137 4.60 8.92 -26.26
N ILE A 138 4.39 7.96 -25.35
CA ILE A 138 5.00 6.63 -25.44
C ILE A 138 4.57 5.90 -26.72
N LEU A 139 3.27 5.99 -27.05
CA LEU A 139 2.69 5.25 -28.17
C LEU A 139 2.82 5.98 -29.52
N GLY A 140 3.24 7.25 -29.52
CA GLY A 140 3.30 8.07 -30.74
C GLY A 140 1.92 8.30 -31.40
N MET A 141 0.84 8.20 -30.62
CA MET A 141 -0.55 8.33 -31.07
C MET A 141 -1.46 8.78 -29.92
N ASP A 142 -2.69 9.20 -30.22
CA ASP A 142 -3.70 9.51 -29.19
C ASP A 142 -4.08 8.24 -28.41
N ALA A 143 -3.74 8.21 -27.12
CA ALA A 143 -4.03 7.10 -26.22
C ALA A 143 -5.42 7.19 -25.58
N SER A 144 -6.19 8.27 -25.80
CA SER A 144 -7.54 8.45 -25.23
C SER A 144 -8.46 7.22 -25.34
N PRO A 145 -8.47 6.45 -26.46
CA PRO A 145 -9.28 5.25 -26.57
C PRO A 145 -8.99 4.17 -25.50
N TYR A 146 -7.76 4.10 -24.98
CA TYR A 146 -7.39 3.17 -23.91
C TYR A 146 -7.90 3.60 -22.52
N PHE A 147 -8.42 4.82 -22.39
CA PHE A 147 -8.94 5.41 -21.15
C PHE A 147 -10.46 5.64 -21.21
N GLU A 148 -11.16 5.02 -22.16
CA GLU A 148 -12.61 5.16 -22.28
C GLU A 148 -13.32 4.47 -21.11
N GLY A 149 -14.06 5.26 -20.33
CA GLY A 149 -14.88 4.78 -19.23
C GLY A 149 -14.43 5.31 -17.86
N SER A 150 -15.39 5.48 -16.95
CA SER A 150 -15.18 6.13 -15.66
C SER A 150 -14.21 5.39 -14.72
N ASN A 151 -13.92 4.11 -14.99
CA ASN A 151 -13.03 3.26 -14.20
C ASN A 151 -11.78 2.80 -14.97
N ILE A 152 -11.51 3.38 -16.14
CA ILE A 152 -10.34 3.02 -16.96
C ILE A 152 -9.30 4.12 -16.85
N TYR A 153 -8.53 4.06 -15.76
CA TYR A 153 -7.39 4.91 -15.49
C TYR A 153 -6.45 4.22 -14.52
N LEU A 154 -5.21 4.67 -14.41
CA LEU A 154 -4.25 4.15 -13.46
C LEU A 154 -4.46 4.83 -12.10
N ALA A 155 -4.88 4.05 -11.11
CA ALA A 155 -5.05 4.46 -9.73
C ALA A 155 -3.79 4.17 -8.92
N ARG A 156 -3.71 4.81 -7.75
CA ARG A 156 -2.72 4.54 -6.69
C ARG A 156 -3.07 3.22 -6.00
N GLY A 157 -2.79 2.10 -6.66
CA GLY A 157 -3.09 0.76 -6.16
C GLY A 157 -2.23 0.45 -4.95
N HIS A 158 -2.84 0.26 -3.78
CA HIS A 158 -2.12 -0.05 -2.56
C HIS A 158 -1.47 -1.45 -2.66
N MET A 159 -0.25 -1.58 -2.15
CA MET A 159 0.44 -2.86 -2.05
C MET A 159 0.06 -3.56 -0.73
N ALA A 160 0.30 -2.90 0.40
CA ALA A 160 -0.39 -3.24 1.65
C ALA A 160 -1.70 -2.45 1.72
N ALA A 161 -2.83 -3.16 1.61
CA ALA A 161 -4.14 -2.53 1.57
C ALA A 161 -4.44 -1.83 2.89
N LYS A 162 -5.12 -0.67 2.81
CA LYS A 162 -5.55 0.07 4.00
C LYS A 162 -6.23 -0.85 5.02
N VAL A 163 -7.16 -1.69 4.56
CA VAL A 163 -8.02 -2.52 5.42
C VAL A 163 -7.36 -3.82 5.88
N ASP A 164 -6.11 -4.09 5.47
CA ASP A 164 -5.30 -5.18 6.04
C ASP A 164 -4.85 -4.83 7.49
N PHE A 165 -4.94 -3.55 7.86
CA PHE A 165 -4.57 -3.05 9.19
C PHE A 165 -5.79 -2.79 10.08
N ILE A 166 -5.69 -3.23 11.34
CA ILE A 166 -6.82 -3.23 12.28
C ILE A 166 -7.21 -1.81 12.70
N PHE A 167 -6.25 -1.00 13.15
CA PHE A 167 -6.51 0.30 13.75
C PHE A 167 -6.35 1.46 12.77
N GLY A 168 -7.15 2.51 12.93
CA GLY A 168 -7.16 3.65 12.02
C GLY A 168 -5.79 4.34 11.82
N SER A 169 -4.93 4.37 12.84
CA SER A 169 -3.59 4.97 12.70
C SER A 169 -2.70 4.19 11.71
N PRO A 170 -2.44 2.87 11.87
CA PRO A 170 -1.83 2.04 10.83
C PRO A 170 -2.52 2.11 9.46
N GLN A 171 -3.86 2.14 9.40
CA GLN A 171 -4.57 2.30 8.13
C GLN A 171 -4.21 3.61 7.41
N ARG A 172 -4.02 4.71 8.15
CA ARG A 172 -3.63 6.01 7.56
C ARG A 172 -2.15 6.03 7.14
N ALA A 173 -1.31 5.18 7.76
CA ALA A 173 0.10 5.05 7.44
C ALA A 173 0.35 4.34 6.08
N THR A 174 -0.68 3.71 5.48
CA THR A 174 -0.56 3.07 4.16
C THR A 174 -0.50 4.05 2.98
N PHE A 175 -0.74 5.34 3.23
CA PHE A 175 -0.85 6.38 2.21
C PHE A 175 0.52 7.02 1.89
N TYR A 176 1.51 6.18 1.60
CA TYR A 176 2.77 6.58 0.96
C TYR A 176 2.79 6.06 -0.47
N PHE A 177 3.33 6.84 -1.40
CA PHE A 177 3.48 6.38 -2.78
C PHE A 177 4.39 5.15 -2.88
N VAL A 178 5.38 5.02 -1.99
CA VAL A 178 6.20 3.80 -1.89
C VAL A 178 5.39 2.56 -1.47
N ASN A 179 4.16 2.70 -0.96
CA ASN A 179 3.22 1.59 -0.73
C ASN A 179 2.19 1.46 -1.87
N ALA A 180 2.46 2.04 -3.05
CA ALA A 180 1.58 1.96 -4.19
C ALA A 180 2.34 1.69 -5.50
N ALA A 181 1.60 1.18 -6.48
CA ALA A 181 2.05 1.09 -7.87
C ALA A 181 0.87 1.44 -8.80
N PRO A 182 1.13 1.83 -10.07
CA PRO A 182 0.07 2.14 -11.02
C PRO A 182 -0.82 0.94 -11.30
N GLN A 183 -2.08 1.03 -10.89
CA GLN A 183 -3.01 -0.09 -11.00
C GLN A 183 -4.24 0.37 -11.77
N TRP A 184 -4.62 -0.33 -12.84
CA TRP A 184 -5.85 0.02 -13.54
C TRP A 184 -7.04 -0.04 -12.57
N GLN A 185 -7.84 1.01 -12.53
CA GLN A 185 -8.88 1.15 -11.51
C GLN A 185 -9.91 0.02 -11.59
N ALA A 186 -10.25 -0.46 -12.78
CA ALA A 186 -11.09 -1.63 -12.99
C ALA A 186 -10.51 -2.93 -12.37
N PHE A 187 -9.18 -3.06 -12.30
CA PHE A 187 -8.50 -4.15 -11.62
C PHE A 187 -8.41 -3.90 -10.10
N ASN A 188 -7.96 -2.71 -9.70
CA ASN A 188 -7.80 -2.27 -8.29
C ASN A 188 -9.10 -2.42 -7.48
N ALA A 189 -10.18 -1.75 -7.90
CA ALA A 189 -11.49 -1.79 -7.23
C ALA A 189 -12.39 -2.94 -7.73
N GLY A 190 -11.80 -3.88 -8.48
CA GLY A 190 -12.49 -5.01 -9.06
C GLY A 190 -11.91 -6.32 -8.52
N ASN A 191 -11.17 -7.02 -9.38
CA ASN A 191 -10.66 -8.34 -9.07
C ASN A 191 -9.63 -8.30 -7.93
N TRP A 192 -8.78 -7.27 -7.88
CA TRP A 192 -7.73 -7.19 -6.86
C TRP A 192 -8.30 -6.99 -5.46
N GLU A 193 -9.27 -6.07 -5.28
CA GLU A 193 -9.98 -5.91 -4.00
C GLU A 193 -10.56 -7.25 -3.49
N ARG A 194 -11.15 -8.06 -4.39
CA ARG A 194 -11.70 -9.38 -4.05
C ARG A 194 -10.62 -10.37 -3.62
N VAL A 195 -9.45 -10.33 -4.24
CA VAL A 195 -8.28 -11.12 -3.81
C VAL A 195 -7.86 -10.72 -2.40
N GLU A 196 -7.74 -9.42 -2.12
CA GLU A 196 -7.35 -8.92 -0.81
C GLU A 196 -8.37 -9.33 0.28
N ASP A 197 -9.67 -9.21 -0.02
CA ASP A 197 -10.74 -9.62 0.88
C ASP A 197 -10.80 -11.13 1.11
N GLY A 198 -10.68 -11.90 0.03
CA GLY A 198 -10.61 -13.36 0.10
C GLY A 198 -9.44 -13.85 0.95
N VAL A 199 -8.27 -13.21 0.84
CA VAL A 199 -7.10 -13.51 1.69
C VAL A 199 -7.39 -13.22 3.16
N ARG A 200 -7.94 -12.04 3.50
CA ARG A 200 -8.30 -11.73 4.90
C ARG A 200 -9.30 -12.74 5.46
N LYS A 201 -10.33 -13.09 4.69
CA LYS A 201 -11.32 -14.10 5.09
C LYS A 201 -10.69 -15.48 5.29
N TYR A 202 -9.82 -15.91 4.37
CA TYR A 202 -9.09 -17.17 4.49
C TYR A 202 -8.25 -17.24 5.77
N VAL A 203 -7.53 -16.17 6.10
CA VAL A 203 -6.72 -16.08 7.33
C VAL A 203 -7.60 -16.24 8.59
N VAL A 204 -8.80 -15.67 8.61
CA VAL A 204 -9.78 -15.86 9.70
C VAL A 204 -10.28 -17.29 9.75
N ASP A 205 -10.80 -17.81 8.64
CA ASP A 205 -11.47 -19.11 8.59
C ASP A 205 -10.49 -20.24 8.96
N GLN A 206 -9.20 -20.07 8.65
CA GLN A 206 -8.13 -21.02 8.99
C GLN A 206 -7.38 -20.69 10.29
N GLN A 207 -7.73 -19.60 10.99
CA GLN A 207 -7.07 -19.15 12.23
C GLN A 207 -5.54 -18.98 12.09
N LEU A 208 -5.09 -18.42 10.96
CA LEU A 208 -3.67 -18.31 10.64
C LEU A 208 -3.08 -16.98 11.07
N THR A 209 -1.77 -16.97 11.33
CA THR A 209 -0.95 -15.75 11.28
C THR A 209 -0.01 -15.88 10.10
N VAL A 210 -0.12 -14.97 9.14
CA VAL A 210 0.55 -15.09 7.85
C VAL A 210 1.45 -13.89 7.58
N ASP A 211 2.62 -14.15 7.00
CA ASP A 211 3.39 -13.15 6.28
C ASP A 211 2.71 -12.89 4.93
N CYS A 212 2.29 -11.65 4.70
CA CYS A 212 1.63 -11.22 3.47
C CYS A 212 2.58 -10.31 2.69
N TYR A 213 2.96 -10.74 1.50
CA TYR A 213 3.74 -9.95 0.56
C TYR A 213 2.86 -9.60 -0.63
N THR A 214 2.69 -8.32 -0.93
CA THR A 214 2.14 -7.88 -2.22
C THR A 214 3.27 -7.29 -3.03
N GLY A 215 3.43 -7.75 -4.27
CA GLY A 215 4.47 -7.26 -5.16
C GLY A 215 3.98 -7.14 -6.60
N ILE A 216 4.86 -6.64 -7.45
CA ILE A 216 4.61 -6.44 -8.87
C ILE A 216 5.72 -7.08 -9.70
N TRP A 217 5.39 -7.41 -10.95
CA TRP A 217 6.35 -7.98 -11.88
C TRP A 217 6.08 -7.56 -13.33
N GLY A 218 7.16 -7.32 -14.08
CA GLY A 218 7.14 -6.85 -15.46
C GLY A 218 6.52 -5.46 -15.63
N VAL A 219 6.55 -4.95 -16.85
CA VAL A 219 5.89 -3.70 -17.24
C VAL A 219 4.77 -4.02 -18.23
N ALA A 220 3.60 -3.44 -18.02
CA ALA A 220 2.47 -3.56 -18.92
C ALA A 220 2.80 -2.86 -20.25
N THR A 221 2.26 -3.38 -21.33
CA THR A 221 2.48 -2.83 -22.67
C THR A 221 1.16 -2.50 -23.37
N LEU A 222 1.21 -1.53 -24.27
CA LEU A 222 0.18 -1.26 -25.27
C LEU A 222 0.85 -1.13 -26.65
N PRO A 223 0.13 -1.45 -27.74
CA PRO A 223 0.67 -1.27 -29.08
C PRO A 223 0.78 0.23 -29.41
N ASP A 224 1.91 0.62 -29.98
CA ASP A 224 2.15 1.96 -30.52
C ASP A 224 1.48 2.17 -31.88
N VAL A 225 1.72 3.33 -32.49
CA VAL A 225 1.22 3.70 -33.83
C VAL A 225 1.57 2.70 -34.94
N ASN A 226 2.63 1.90 -34.76
CA ASN A 226 3.05 0.86 -35.70
C ASN A 226 2.60 -0.55 -35.28
N GLY A 227 1.87 -0.67 -34.16
CA GLY A 227 1.44 -1.93 -33.59
C GLY A 227 2.51 -2.62 -32.72
N GLU A 228 3.66 -1.98 -32.47
CA GLU A 228 4.71 -2.56 -31.62
C GLU A 228 4.38 -2.35 -30.14
N GLN A 229 4.59 -3.39 -29.32
CA GLN A 229 4.32 -3.29 -27.88
C GLN A 229 5.34 -2.37 -27.19
N ARG A 230 4.85 -1.32 -26.53
CA ARG A 230 5.65 -0.38 -25.73
C ARG A 230 5.30 -0.48 -24.27
N GLU A 231 6.33 -0.52 -23.44
CA GLU A 231 6.20 -0.49 -21.98
C GLU A 231 5.66 0.85 -21.49
N LEU A 232 4.80 0.80 -20.48
CA LEU A 232 4.11 1.97 -19.94
C LEU A 232 4.78 2.46 -18.65
N TYR A 233 4.98 3.77 -18.56
CA TYR A 233 5.57 4.46 -17.41
C TYR A 233 4.77 5.73 -17.11
N LEU A 234 4.76 6.18 -15.84
CA LEU A 234 4.11 7.44 -15.47
C LEU A 234 5.04 8.65 -15.53
N ALA A 235 6.35 8.43 -15.59
CA ALA A 235 7.34 9.49 -15.69
C ALA A 235 8.61 9.01 -16.42
N PHE A 236 9.48 9.96 -16.76
CA PHE A 236 10.79 9.71 -17.33
C PHE A 236 11.82 10.62 -16.65
N ASP A 237 13.07 10.17 -16.56
CA ASP A 237 14.19 11.01 -16.14
C ASP A 237 14.76 11.85 -17.30
N GLU A 238 15.81 12.63 -17.04
CA GLU A 238 16.47 13.48 -18.04
C GLU A 238 17.13 12.68 -19.18
N ASN A 239 17.42 11.39 -18.96
CA ASN A 239 17.99 10.47 -19.95
C ASN A 239 16.92 9.64 -20.66
N ASN A 240 15.64 9.96 -20.47
CA ASN A 240 14.49 9.25 -21.01
C ASN A 240 14.38 7.79 -20.51
N ASN A 241 14.92 7.48 -19.32
CA ASN A 241 14.64 6.22 -18.64
C ASN A 241 13.25 6.27 -18.00
N GLY A 242 12.47 5.21 -18.16
CA GLY A 242 11.13 5.11 -17.59
C GLY A 242 11.15 5.01 -16.06
N LEU A 243 10.31 5.81 -15.41
CA LEU A 243 10.12 5.86 -13.96
C LEU A 243 8.67 5.54 -13.61
N ILE A 244 8.45 4.95 -12.43
CA ILE A 244 7.12 4.57 -11.95
C ILE A 244 6.42 3.69 -13.02
N PRO A 245 6.97 2.50 -13.31
CA PRO A 245 6.44 1.61 -14.33
C PRO A 245 5.01 1.18 -14.00
N VAL A 246 4.19 1.03 -15.02
CA VAL A 246 2.88 0.37 -14.89
C VAL A 246 3.12 -1.13 -14.86
N PRO A 247 2.93 -1.82 -13.73
CA PRO A 247 3.23 -3.24 -13.62
C PRO A 247 2.36 -4.09 -14.54
N LYS A 248 2.94 -5.14 -15.15
CA LYS A 248 2.20 -6.13 -15.95
C LYS A 248 1.29 -6.98 -15.06
N ILE A 249 1.84 -7.45 -13.93
CA ILE A 249 1.10 -8.26 -12.96
C ILE A 249 1.31 -7.75 -11.54
N TYR A 250 0.30 -7.98 -10.70
CA TYR A 250 0.43 -7.97 -9.26
C TYR A 250 0.45 -9.41 -8.75
N PHE A 251 1.22 -9.66 -7.72
CA PHE A 251 1.17 -10.91 -6.98
C PHE A 251 0.98 -10.67 -5.50
N ARG A 252 0.30 -11.60 -4.83
CA ARG A 252 0.17 -11.64 -3.37
C ARG A 252 0.58 -13.02 -2.88
N ILE A 253 1.62 -13.07 -2.04
CA ILE A 253 2.14 -14.28 -1.41
C ILE A 253 1.70 -14.27 0.04
N VAL A 254 1.07 -15.36 0.47
CA VAL A 254 0.58 -15.54 1.83
C VAL A 254 1.26 -16.77 2.41
N ILE A 255 2.09 -16.59 3.44
CA ILE A 255 2.87 -17.68 4.05
C ILE A 255 2.44 -17.85 5.50
N ASP A 256 1.89 -19.00 5.85
CA ASP A 256 1.60 -19.33 7.24
C ASP A 256 2.89 -19.41 8.06
N ARG A 257 2.95 -18.63 9.14
CA ARG A 257 4.14 -18.57 10.00
C ARG A 257 4.40 -19.88 10.73
N ALA A 258 3.36 -20.65 11.06
CA ALA A 258 3.50 -21.90 11.79
C ALA A 258 4.03 -23.02 10.89
N THR A 259 3.38 -23.25 9.75
CA THR A 259 3.70 -24.39 8.87
C THR A 259 4.65 -24.05 7.73
N ARG A 260 4.88 -22.76 7.45
CA ARG A 260 5.64 -22.25 6.29
C ARG A 260 5.06 -22.63 4.92
N LYS A 261 3.81 -23.12 4.88
CA LYS A 261 3.07 -23.33 3.63
C LYS A 261 2.66 -21.98 3.06
N GLY A 262 2.77 -21.84 1.74
CA GLY A 262 2.52 -20.60 1.02
C GLY A 262 1.47 -20.75 -0.08
N ILE A 263 0.72 -19.68 -0.33
CA ILE A 263 -0.17 -19.51 -1.49
C ILE A 263 0.33 -18.29 -2.26
N VAL A 264 0.40 -18.40 -3.59
CA VAL A 264 0.69 -17.27 -4.48
C VAL A 264 -0.55 -17.00 -5.32
N LEU A 265 -1.02 -15.76 -5.28
CA LEU A 265 -2.15 -15.25 -6.05
C LEU A 265 -1.60 -14.25 -7.05
N ILE A 266 -1.96 -14.38 -8.32
CA ILE A 266 -1.47 -13.53 -9.41
C ILE A 266 -2.66 -12.88 -10.11
N GLY A 267 -2.55 -11.58 -10.40
CA GLY A 267 -3.52 -10.85 -11.19
C GLY A 267 -2.85 -10.04 -12.28
N VAL A 268 -3.39 -10.10 -13.50
CA VAL A 268 -2.91 -9.31 -14.64
C VAL A 268 -3.49 -7.91 -14.56
N ASN A 269 -2.62 -6.91 -14.49
CA ASN A 269 -2.98 -5.50 -14.39
C ASN A 269 -3.20 -4.91 -15.79
N ASN A 270 -4.20 -5.44 -16.49
CA ASN A 270 -4.59 -4.92 -17.80
C ASN A 270 -6.08 -5.20 -18.05
N PRO A 271 -6.94 -4.17 -18.05
CA PRO A 271 -8.38 -4.33 -18.32
C PRO A 271 -8.68 -4.66 -19.78
N HIS A 272 -7.70 -4.48 -20.68
CA HIS A 272 -7.81 -4.73 -22.11
C HIS A 272 -7.30 -6.13 -22.51
N ALA A 273 -6.74 -6.89 -21.57
CA ALA A 273 -6.19 -8.21 -21.87
C ALA A 273 -7.29 -9.25 -22.13
N THR A 274 -7.10 -10.07 -23.16
CA THR A 274 -7.93 -11.25 -23.41
C THR A 274 -7.56 -12.39 -22.46
N LEU A 275 -8.47 -13.36 -22.31
CA LEU A 275 -8.17 -14.56 -21.50
C LEU A 275 -6.93 -15.31 -22.01
N GLU A 276 -6.75 -15.39 -23.33
CA GLU A 276 -5.57 -16.03 -23.93
C GLU A 276 -4.28 -15.31 -23.53
N GLN A 277 -4.26 -13.98 -23.56
CA GLN A 277 -3.11 -13.17 -23.12
C GLN A 277 -2.83 -13.29 -21.62
N ILE A 278 -3.87 -13.52 -20.81
CA ILE A 278 -3.74 -13.73 -19.35
C ILE A 278 -3.13 -15.10 -19.02
N MET A 279 -3.37 -16.12 -19.86
CA MET A 279 -2.93 -17.49 -19.63
C MET A 279 -1.50 -17.78 -20.11
N GLN A 280 -0.83 -16.83 -20.76
CA GLN A 280 0.56 -16.91 -21.24
C GLN A 280 1.54 -16.29 -20.24
#